data_AF-R5PFK5-F1
#
_entry.id   AF-R5PFK5-F1
#
_cell.length_a   1.000
_cell.length_b   1.000
_cell.length_c   1.000
_cell.angle_alpha   90.00
_cell.angle_beta   90.00
_cell.angle_gamma   90.00
#
_symmetry.space_group_name_H-M   'P 1'
#
loop_
_entity.id
_entity.type
_entity.pdbx_description
1 polymer ?
#
loop_
_entity_poly.entity_id
_entity_poly.type
_entity_poly.pdbx_seq_one_letter_code
_entity_poly.pdbx_strand_id
1 'polypeptide(L)'
;MVFPQVCVFDNAFHSTMPDYAYLYAIPYELYEKYHVRRYGFHGTSHRYVSKRVCEILGLDQNNSKVITCHIGNGGSIAAVLNGKVMDTSMGLTPLAGLMMGSRCGDIDASAVTYLMEKLRLPLCNSLRIV
;
A
#
# COMPACT_ATOMS: atom_id res chain seq x y z
N MET A 1 23.68 -29.50 5.17
CA MET A 1 22.41 -29.54 4.42
C MET A 1 21.97 -28.10 4.20
N VAL A 2 21.80 -27.68 2.94
CA VAL A 2 21.33 -26.32 2.60
C VAL A 2 19.86 -26.43 2.23
N PHE A 3 19.02 -25.59 2.83
CA PHE A 3 17.58 -25.53 2.54
C PHE A 3 17.27 -24.31 1.68
N PRO A 4 16.30 -24.41 0.76
CA PRO A 4 15.85 -23.26 0.00
C PRO A 4 15.25 -22.20 0.93
N GLN A 5 15.69 -20.95 0.78
CA GLN A 5 15.10 -19.79 1.44
C GLN A 5 14.09 -19.15 0.48
N VAL A 6 12.92 -18.76 0.99
CA VAL A 6 11.84 -18.16 0.18
C VAL A 6 11.48 -16.79 0.73
N CYS A 7 11.46 -15.78 -0.15
CA CYS A 7 10.96 -14.45 0.16
C CYS A 7 9.48 -14.33 -0.27
N VAL A 8 8.62 -13.94 0.65
CA VAL A 8 7.21 -13.64 0.37
C VAL A 8 7.02 -12.14 0.53
N PHE A 9 6.77 -11.46 -0.59
CA PHE A 9 6.71 -10.00 -0.60
C PHE A 9 5.29 -9.50 -0.35
N ASP A 10 5.21 -8.48 0.50
CA ASP A 10 3.95 -7.87 0.91
C ASP A 10 3.26 -7.06 -0.20
N ASN A 11 4.00 -6.69 -1.25
CA ASN A 11 3.47 -5.99 -2.42
C ASN A 11 2.98 -6.94 -3.53
N ALA A 12 3.28 -8.25 -3.46
CA ALA A 12 3.05 -9.17 -4.58
C ALA A 12 1.57 -9.28 -5.00
N PHE A 13 0.64 -9.19 -4.04
CA PHE A 13 -0.80 -9.23 -4.33
C PHE A 13 -1.27 -7.97 -5.08
N HIS A 14 -0.68 -6.83 -4.75
CA HIS A 14 -1.01 -5.52 -5.30
C HIS A 14 -0.42 -5.30 -6.70
N SER A 15 0.48 -6.17 -7.18
CA SER A 15 1.01 -6.13 -8.56
C SER A 15 -0.06 -6.29 -9.65
N THR A 16 -1.29 -6.66 -9.28
CA THR A 16 -2.44 -6.73 -10.18
C THR A 16 -3.14 -5.37 -10.40
N MET A 17 -2.75 -4.32 -9.66
CA MET A 17 -3.29 -2.98 -9.80
C MET A 17 -3.17 -2.45 -11.24
N PRO A 18 -4.22 -1.84 -11.79
CA PRO A 18 -4.15 -1.16 -13.07
C PRO A 18 -3.34 0.15 -12.97
N ASP A 19 -2.85 0.62 -14.10
CA ASP A 19 -2.02 1.83 -14.22
C ASP A 19 -2.65 3.08 -13.62
N TYR A 20 -3.93 3.31 -13.86
CA TYR A 20 -4.66 4.44 -13.31
C TYR A 20 -4.70 4.45 -11.77
N ALA A 21 -4.50 3.30 -11.11
CA ALA A 21 -4.50 3.18 -9.66
C ALA A 21 -3.09 3.29 -9.06
N TYR A 22 -2.06 2.82 -9.80
CA TYR A 22 -0.69 2.85 -9.28
C TYR A 22 0.14 4.06 -9.71
N LEU A 23 -0.23 4.75 -10.78
CA LEU A 23 0.48 5.94 -11.24
C LEU A 23 0.10 7.14 -10.37
N TYR A 24 1.13 7.86 -9.91
CA TYR A 24 0.95 9.18 -9.31
C TYR A 24 0.82 10.25 -10.40
N ALA A 25 0.06 11.31 -10.12
CA ALA A 25 -0.10 12.46 -11.02
C ALA A 25 1.14 13.38 -10.98
N ILE A 26 2.30 12.83 -11.34
CA ILE A 26 3.60 13.49 -11.46
C ILE A 26 4.18 13.16 -12.85
N PRO A 27 5.27 13.82 -13.31
CA PRO A 27 5.88 13.51 -14.61
C PRO A 27 6.12 12.01 -14.80
N TYR A 28 5.63 11.46 -15.91
CA TYR A 28 5.60 10.02 -16.18
C TYR A 28 7.00 9.41 -16.22
N GLU A 29 8.00 10.19 -16.62
CA GLU A 29 9.40 9.79 -16.68
C GLU A 29 9.94 9.39 -15.29
N LEU A 30 9.34 9.89 -14.20
CA LEU A 30 9.71 9.49 -12.84
C LEU A 30 9.28 8.05 -12.52
N TYR A 31 8.15 7.60 -13.07
CA TYR A 31 7.76 6.20 -13.02
C TYR A 31 8.66 5.33 -13.91
N GLU A 32 8.93 5.76 -15.15
CA GLU A 32 9.74 4.97 -16.08
C GLU A 32 11.18 4.77 -15.57
N LYS A 33 11.79 5.85 -15.06
CA LYS A 33 13.20 5.85 -14.66
C LYS A 33 13.44 5.37 -13.24
N TYR A 34 12.56 5.72 -12.30
CA TYR A 34 12.76 5.49 -10.87
C TYR A 34 11.70 4.58 -10.25
N HIS A 35 10.70 4.14 -11.02
CA HIS A 35 9.60 3.30 -10.55
C HIS A 35 8.84 3.93 -9.37
N VAL A 36 8.70 5.26 -9.38
CA VAL A 36 7.85 5.97 -8.41
C VAL A 36 6.39 5.67 -8.73
N ARG A 37 5.80 4.77 -7.95
CA ARG A 37 4.42 4.30 -8.08
C ARG A 37 3.85 3.88 -6.73
N ARG A 38 2.54 3.64 -6.69
CA ARG A 38 1.91 2.85 -5.63
C ARG A 38 2.36 1.40 -5.73
N TYR A 39 2.91 0.87 -4.65
CA TYR A 39 3.20 -0.56 -4.50
C TYR A 39 2.15 -1.26 -3.64
N GLY A 40 1.71 -0.62 -2.55
CA GLY A 40 0.82 -1.23 -1.57
C GLY A 40 1.51 -2.30 -0.71
N PHE A 41 1.00 -2.50 0.51
CA PHE A 41 1.53 -3.48 1.47
C PHE A 41 0.39 -4.20 2.22
N HIS A 42 0.74 -5.12 3.12
CA HIS A 42 -0.20 -6.08 3.71
C HIS A 42 -0.85 -7.01 2.67
N GLY A 43 -0.22 -7.21 1.51
CA GLY A 43 -0.78 -7.99 0.41
C GLY A 43 -0.99 -9.46 0.76
N THR A 44 -0.16 -10.03 1.64
CA THR A 44 -0.36 -11.39 2.18
C THR A 44 -1.68 -11.50 2.94
N SER A 45 -1.98 -10.52 3.81
CA SER A 45 -3.23 -10.44 4.55
C SER A 45 -4.43 -10.19 3.63
N HIS A 46 -4.36 -9.15 2.79
CA HIS A 46 -5.44 -8.81 1.85
C HIS A 46 -5.78 -9.96 0.90
N ARG A 47 -4.77 -10.68 0.39
CA ARG A 47 -4.96 -11.89 -0.43
C ARG A 47 -5.70 -12.98 0.33
N TYR A 48 -5.30 -13.23 1.58
CA TYR A 48 -5.92 -14.27 2.40
C TYR A 48 -7.37 -13.92 2.73
N VAL A 49 -7.63 -12.73 3.26
CA VAL A 49 -8.97 -12.36 3.75
C VAL A 49 -9.98 -12.17 2.62
N SER A 50 -9.56 -11.65 1.45
CA SER A 50 -10.45 -11.49 0.29
C SER A 50 -10.92 -12.83 -0.27
N LYS A 51 -10.05 -13.84 -0.28
CA LYS A 51 -10.42 -15.22 -0.63
C LYS A 51 -11.31 -15.84 0.46
N ARG A 52 -10.89 -15.71 1.72
CA ARG A 52 -11.54 -16.38 2.86
C ARG A 52 -13.00 -15.94 3.03
N VAL A 53 -13.30 -14.66 2.84
CA VAL A 53 -14.68 -14.17 2.94
C VAL A 53 -15.58 -14.74 1.85
N CYS A 54 -15.06 -14.93 0.62
CA CYS A 54 -15.80 -15.58 -0.45
C CYS A 54 -16.16 -17.02 -0.09
N GLU A 55 -15.20 -17.78 0.47
CA GLU A 55 -15.44 -19.15 0.94
C GLU A 55 -16.51 -19.22 2.05
N ILE A 56 -16.48 -18.28 3.00
CA ILE A 56 -17.44 -18.24 4.12
C ILE A 56 -18.86 -17.93 3.63
N LEU A 57 -18.98 -17.03 2.66
CA LEU A 57 -20.26 -16.56 2.14
C LEU A 57 -20.79 -17.39 0.95
N GLY A 58 -20.04 -18.41 0.50
CA GLY A 58 -20.40 -19.21 -0.68
C GLY A 58 -20.36 -18.41 -1.99
N LEU A 59 -19.52 -17.38 -2.08
CA LEU A 59 -19.35 -16.55 -3.27
C LEU A 59 -18.22 -17.09 -4.16
N ASP A 60 -18.37 -16.95 -5.48
CA ASP A 60 -17.27 -17.18 -6.43
C ASP A 60 -16.26 -16.03 -6.35
N GLN A 61 -15.00 -16.34 -6.02
CA GLN A 61 -13.93 -15.35 -5.96
C GLN A 61 -13.69 -14.66 -7.31
N ASN A 62 -13.99 -15.30 -8.43
CA ASN A 62 -13.82 -14.72 -9.77
C ASN A 62 -15.02 -13.87 -10.23
N ASN A 63 -16.05 -13.78 -9.39
CA ASN A 63 -17.25 -12.96 -9.62
C ASN A 63 -17.69 -12.29 -8.31
N SER A 64 -16.75 -11.56 -7.68
CA SER A 64 -16.99 -10.91 -6.38
C SER A 64 -16.31 -9.56 -6.29
N LYS A 65 -16.85 -8.72 -5.40
CA LYS A 65 -16.33 -7.39 -5.06
C LYS A 65 -16.11 -7.36 -3.56
N VAL A 66 -14.86 -7.27 -3.14
CA VAL A 66 -14.49 -7.30 -1.72
C VAL A 66 -13.65 -6.07 -1.39
N ILE A 67 -14.01 -5.38 -0.32
CA ILE A 67 -13.14 -4.38 0.32
C ILE A 67 -12.54 -5.04 1.54
N THR A 68 -11.21 -5.05 1.63
CA THR A 68 -10.49 -5.62 2.77
C THR A 68 -9.87 -4.50 3.58
N CYS A 69 -10.08 -4.52 4.90
CA CYS A 69 -9.54 -3.54 5.84
C CYS A 69 -8.57 -4.26 6.79
N HIS A 70 -7.27 -4.11 6.57
CA HIS A 70 -6.24 -4.58 7.48
C HIS A 70 -5.96 -3.50 8.51
N ILE A 71 -6.45 -3.67 9.74
CA ILE A 71 -6.34 -2.65 10.81
C ILE A 71 -5.51 -3.20 11.96
N GLY A 72 -4.35 -2.60 12.17
CA GLY A 72 -3.44 -2.90 13.28
C GLY A 72 -2.49 -1.73 13.53
N ASN A 73 -1.28 -1.99 14.02
CA ASN A 73 -0.27 -0.93 14.16
C ASN A 73 0.13 -0.32 12.80
N GLY A 74 0.02 -1.10 11.73
CA GLY A 74 -0.11 -0.60 10.36
C GLY A 74 -1.54 -0.81 9.86
N GLY A 75 -2.07 0.17 9.15
CA GLY A 75 -3.42 0.14 8.58
C GLY A 75 -3.42 0.25 7.06
N SER A 76 -4.13 -0.62 6.34
CA SER A 76 -4.40 -0.40 4.91
C SER A 76 -5.74 -0.98 4.47
N ILE A 77 -6.32 -0.37 3.43
CA ILE A 77 -7.54 -0.82 2.77
C ILE A 77 -7.20 -1.24 1.34
N ALA A 78 -7.78 -2.33 0.84
CA ALA A 78 -7.67 -2.70 -0.57
C ALA A 78 -9.05 -2.98 -1.19
N ALA A 79 -9.23 -2.54 -2.43
CA ALA A 79 -10.38 -2.89 -3.26
C ALA A 79 -9.99 -4.09 -4.14
N VAL A 80 -10.70 -5.21 -3.96
CA VAL A 80 -10.44 -6.47 -4.68
C VAL A 80 -11.64 -6.81 -5.54
N LEU A 81 -11.44 -6.86 -6.86
CA LEU A 81 -12.43 -7.26 -7.85
C LEU A 81 -11.99 -8.58 -8.47
N ASN A 82 -12.84 -9.60 -8.38
CA ASN A 82 -12.60 -10.91 -8.99
C ASN A 82 -11.21 -11.50 -8.63
N GLY A 83 -10.84 -11.38 -7.35
CA GLY A 83 -9.54 -11.81 -6.81
C GLY A 83 -8.33 -10.94 -7.18
N LYS A 84 -8.50 -9.85 -7.93
CA LYS A 84 -7.44 -8.90 -8.32
C LYS A 84 -7.59 -7.57 -7.59
N VAL A 85 -6.47 -6.94 -7.23
CA VAL A 85 -6.46 -5.64 -6.56
C VAL A 85 -6.71 -4.55 -7.61
N MET A 86 -7.73 -3.74 -7.37
CA MET A 86 -8.06 -2.57 -8.20
C MET A 86 -7.47 -1.29 -7.62
N ASP A 87 -7.32 -1.21 -6.30
CA ASP A 87 -6.69 -0.10 -5.59
C ASP A 87 -6.29 -0.52 -4.15
N THR A 88 -5.38 0.22 -3.53
CA THR A 88 -4.94 0.03 -2.14
C THR A 88 -4.47 1.33 -1.51
N SER A 89 -4.73 1.53 -0.23
CA SER A 89 -4.50 2.82 0.42
C SER A 89 -3.00 3.17 0.57
N MET A 90 -2.14 2.17 0.79
CA MET A 90 -0.70 2.40 0.93
C MET A 90 -0.03 2.70 -0.42
N GLY A 91 1.04 3.49 -0.36
CA GLY A 91 1.66 4.14 -1.51
C GLY A 91 2.93 3.46 -2.01
N LEU A 92 3.90 4.30 -2.41
CA LEU A 92 5.30 3.93 -2.61
C LEU A 92 5.88 3.24 -1.38
N THR A 93 5.50 3.74 -0.20
CA THR A 93 5.89 3.21 1.11
C THR A 93 4.65 2.89 1.95
N PRO A 94 4.80 2.18 3.08
CA PRO A 94 3.72 1.97 4.03
C PRO A 94 3.25 3.23 4.78
N LEU A 95 3.67 4.44 4.39
CA LEU A 95 3.29 5.68 5.05
C LEU A 95 1.90 6.17 4.61
N ALA A 96 1.60 6.15 3.31
CA ALA A 96 0.37 6.70 2.76
C ALA A 96 -0.88 5.89 3.18
N GLY A 97 -2.03 6.55 3.14
CA GLY A 97 -3.35 5.99 3.44
C GLY A 97 -3.82 6.31 4.85
N LEU A 98 -4.21 5.29 5.60
CA LEU A 98 -4.80 5.45 6.93
C LEU A 98 -3.80 6.03 7.94
N MET A 99 -4.31 6.78 8.93
CA MET A 99 -3.57 6.97 10.17
C MET A 99 -3.32 5.61 10.86
N MET A 100 -2.18 5.47 11.51
CA MET A 100 -1.75 4.22 12.13
C MET A 100 -1.19 4.49 13.53
N GLY A 101 -0.65 3.48 14.21
CA GLY A 101 -0.23 3.64 15.61
C GLY A 101 0.86 4.70 15.81
N SER A 102 1.80 4.82 14.86
CA SER A 102 2.91 5.78 14.90
C SER A 102 3.24 6.39 13.54
N ARG A 103 2.31 6.34 12.59
CA ARG A 103 2.43 6.91 11.24
C ARG A 103 1.19 7.75 10.95
N CYS A 104 1.38 8.90 10.34
CA CYS A 104 0.33 9.87 10.09
C CYS A 104 -0.70 9.39 9.06
N GLY A 105 -0.29 8.56 8.10
CA GLY A 105 -1.13 8.30 6.93
C GLY A 105 -1.02 9.44 5.93
N ASP A 106 -2.12 9.74 5.26
CA ASP A 106 -2.21 10.85 4.32
C ASP A 106 -2.15 12.21 5.04
N ILE A 107 -1.23 13.05 4.57
CA ILE A 107 -1.10 14.47 4.91
C ILE A 107 -0.68 15.23 3.64
N ASP A 108 -0.78 16.57 3.67
CA ASP A 108 -0.22 17.39 2.61
C ASP A 108 1.29 17.17 2.51
N ALA A 109 1.79 16.78 1.32
CA ALA A 109 3.22 16.59 1.08
C ALA A 109 4.05 17.84 1.42
N SER A 110 3.48 19.03 1.22
CA SER A 110 4.10 20.32 1.54
C SER A 110 4.25 20.53 3.05
N ALA A 111 3.38 19.94 3.88
CA ALA A 111 3.46 20.02 5.33
C ALA A 111 4.78 19.41 5.85
N VAL A 112 5.25 18.33 5.22
CA VAL A 112 6.56 17.72 5.55
C VAL A 112 7.68 18.73 5.35
N THR A 113 7.74 19.36 4.16
CA THR A 113 8.79 20.34 3.84
C THR A 113 8.69 21.61 4.69
N TYR A 114 7.47 22.06 5.00
CA TYR A 114 7.22 23.20 5.87
C TYR A 114 7.72 22.95 7.30
N LEU A 115 7.40 21.79 7.88
CA LEU A 115 7.86 21.42 9.21
C LEU A 115 9.37 21.20 9.25
N MET A 116 9.96 20.61 8.20
CA MET A 116 11.41 20.47 8.10
C MET A 116 12.11 21.83 8.18
N GLU A 117 11.59 22.84 7.47
CA GLU A 117 12.14 24.19 7.51
C GLU A 117 11.99 24.83 8.90
N LYS A 118 10.77 24.79 9.46
CA LYS A 118 10.48 25.40 10.78
C LYS A 118 11.27 24.77 11.93
N LEU A 119 11.49 23.47 11.87
CA LEU A 119 12.18 22.71 12.91
C LEU A 119 13.68 22.51 12.60
N ARG A 120 14.17 23.04 11.46
CA ARG A 120 15.55 22.83 10.97
C ARG A 120 15.94 21.35 10.92
N LEU A 121 15.00 20.50 10.50
CA LEU A 121 15.21 19.06 10.43
C LEU A 121 15.99 18.68 9.18
N PRO A 122 17.06 17.86 9.29
CA PRO A 122 17.72 17.29 8.13
C PRO A 122 16.82 16.26 7.45
N LEU A 123 17.03 16.02 6.16
CA LEU A 123 16.26 15.05 5.36
C LEU A 123 16.22 13.65 5.99
N CYS A 124 17.30 13.20 6.64
CA CYS A 124 17.33 11.89 7.30
C CYS A 124 16.34 11.75 8.47
N ASN A 125 15.84 12.87 9.01
CA ASN A 125 14.90 12.90 10.13
C ASN A 125 13.49 13.36 9.72
N SER A 126 13.27 13.72 8.45
CA SER A 126 11.98 14.25 8.00
C SER A 126 10.83 13.25 8.14
N LEU A 127 11.12 11.96 7.94
CA LEU A 127 10.14 10.88 8.09
C LEU A 127 9.94 10.41 9.54
N ARG A 128 10.61 11.01 10.53
CA ARG A 128 10.37 10.66 11.96
C ARG A 128 9.18 11.39 12.57
N ILE A 129 8.77 12.48 11.93
CA ILE A 129 7.65 13.32 12.38
C ILE A 129 6.33 12.98 11.67
N VAL A 130 6.36 11.99 10.77
CA VAL A 130 5.23 11.53 9.95
C VAL A 130 5.14 10.02 9.98
#